data_AF-A0A497EB19-F1
#
_entry.id   AF-A0A497EB19-F1
#
_cell.length_a   1.000
_cell.length_b   1.000
_cell.length_c   1.000
_cell.angle_alpha   90.00
_cell.angle_beta   90.00
_cell.angle_gamma   90.00
#
_symmetry.space_group_name_H-M   'P 1'
#
loop_
_entity.id
_entity.type
_entity.pdbx_description
1 polymer ?
#
loop_
_entity_poly.entity_id
_entity_poly.type
_entity_poly.pdbx_seq_one_letter_code
_entity_poly.pdbx_strand_id
1 'polypeptide(L)'
;MTRMNSPTISPHPHTHPIEDLEAFQELRSRVSGNLGGWPAEMVARHVLSVTTGADWPVQKAALDAIVRRFSFSRRDGLKVASRPRGRIGLGYYETRRHGEEPRPYRTLLAAVTPLVGSCSCKDFQKGGLGLCKHLLVVLEDMLRKPSKWQRATAAGLGPATRSARLLWDPVRPFTGPGDWLERVAWSPGMPNNGIDQDVPEAVERWFQPTTNEPWALRDGAPQTLPLRLQLVKGLRLYLRQQDSNGSMVGHDPALHPLLEAEEEQLTRELVGAELTLGMNTKVDTLKRRLYPYQHEGVTKFLEKGRLLLADDMGLGKTIQAIAACHVLWHKGEVKRGLLVVPAPLKSQWAREWALFSDAPLQIVEGSPSQRREIYREQSEGFLIANYEQVLRDLPL
;
A
#
# COMPACT_ATOMS: atom_id res chain seq x y z
N MET A 1 -1.49 -25.35 24.52
CA MET A 1 -1.48 -24.27 23.51
C MET A 1 -0.05 -23.81 23.34
N THR A 2 0.63 -24.34 22.33
CA THR A 2 2.03 -24.04 22.01
C THR A 2 2.09 -22.58 21.57
N ARG A 3 2.83 -21.73 22.30
CA ARG A 3 3.15 -20.37 21.84
C ARG A 3 3.92 -20.52 20.53
N MET A 4 3.28 -20.25 19.40
CA MET A 4 4.00 -20.03 18.15
C MET A 4 4.85 -18.78 18.37
N ASN A 5 6.16 -18.88 18.14
CA ASN A 5 7.04 -17.73 18.15
C ASN A 5 6.51 -16.72 17.11
N SER A 6 6.08 -15.55 17.58
CA SER A 6 5.73 -14.45 16.69
C SER A 6 6.93 -14.14 15.79
N PRO A 7 6.73 -13.92 14.48
CA PRO A 7 7.83 -13.58 13.58
C PRO A 7 8.49 -12.30 14.07
N THR A 8 9.76 -12.43 14.50
CA THR A 8 10.56 -11.34 15.04
C THR A 8 10.78 -10.26 13.99
N ILE A 9 10.58 -8.99 14.37
CA ILE A 9 10.82 -7.83 13.52
C ILE A 9 12.29 -7.48 13.71
N SER A 10 13.15 -7.99 12.83
CA SER A 10 14.59 -7.77 13.03
C SER A 10 14.96 -6.29 12.77
N PRO A 11 15.72 -5.64 13.67
CA PRO A 11 16.26 -4.28 13.45
C PRO A 11 17.25 -4.24 12.27
N HIS A 12 17.72 -5.41 11.88
CA HIS A 12 18.59 -5.65 10.76
C HIS A 12 17.82 -6.57 9.81
N PRO A 13 17.45 -6.15 8.60
CA PRO A 13 16.93 -7.08 7.62
C PRO A 13 18.03 -8.13 7.36
N HIS A 14 17.81 -9.32 7.92
CA HIS A 14 18.33 -10.58 7.46
C HIS A 14 19.86 -10.63 7.29
N THR A 15 20.60 -10.47 8.38
CA THR A 15 21.93 -11.10 8.50
C THR A 15 21.76 -12.55 8.95
N HIS A 16 20.98 -13.34 8.21
CA HIS A 16 21.01 -14.78 8.40
C HIS A 16 22.28 -15.32 7.74
N PRO A 17 22.99 -16.27 8.36
CA PRO A 17 23.97 -17.07 7.64
C PRO A 17 23.33 -17.58 6.35
N ILE A 18 24.09 -17.67 5.25
CA ILE A 18 23.58 -18.38 4.06
C ILE A 18 23.47 -19.85 4.48
N GLU A 19 22.31 -20.24 5.00
CA GLU A 19 22.02 -21.63 5.37
C GLU A 19 21.87 -22.50 4.13
N ASP A 20 21.41 -21.89 3.01
CA ASP A 20 21.21 -22.56 1.73
C ASP A 20 22.25 -22.11 0.68
N LEU A 21 23.43 -22.73 0.74
CA LEU A 21 24.54 -22.44 -0.17
C LEU A 21 24.21 -22.79 -1.62
N GLU A 22 23.38 -23.81 -1.85
CA GLU A 22 22.97 -24.26 -3.18
C GLU A 22 22.02 -23.23 -3.82
N ALA A 23 20.96 -22.84 -3.12
CA ALA A 23 20.05 -21.79 -3.60
C ALA A 23 20.78 -20.47 -3.83
N PHE A 24 21.71 -20.10 -2.95
CA PHE A 24 22.54 -18.90 -3.14
C PHE A 24 23.35 -18.95 -4.44
N GLN A 25 24.04 -20.06 -4.71
CA GLN A 25 24.85 -20.23 -5.92
C GLN A 25 23.98 -20.17 -7.19
N GLU A 26 22.82 -20.81 -7.17
CA GLU A 26 21.88 -20.83 -8.29
C GLU A 26 21.19 -19.48 -8.53
N LEU A 27 20.79 -18.76 -7.48
CA LEU A 27 20.29 -17.39 -7.62
C LEU A 27 21.38 -16.47 -8.19
N ARG A 28 22.61 -16.61 -7.71
CA ARG A 28 23.76 -15.81 -8.19
C ARG A 28 24.07 -16.10 -9.66
N SER A 29 24.02 -17.35 -10.09
CA SER A 29 24.25 -17.75 -11.49
C SER A 29 23.19 -17.11 -12.41
N ARG A 30 21.92 -17.14 -12.01
CA ARG A 30 20.77 -16.58 -12.77
C ARG A 30 20.79 -15.05 -12.91
N VAL A 31 21.46 -14.35 -12.00
CA VAL A 31 21.60 -12.89 -12.06
C VAL A 31 22.65 -12.47 -13.11
N SER A 32 23.65 -13.31 -13.37
CA SER A 32 24.76 -12.97 -14.28
C SER A 32 24.23 -12.74 -15.70
N GLY A 33 24.39 -11.51 -16.21
CA GLY A 33 23.97 -11.08 -17.55
C GLY A 33 22.83 -10.05 -17.62
N ASN A 34 21.96 -9.95 -16.60
CA ASN A 34 20.68 -9.22 -16.74
C ASN A 34 20.55 -7.91 -15.95
N LEU A 35 21.54 -7.51 -15.12
CA LEU A 35 21.41 -6.37 -14.19
C LEU A 35 22.39 -5.20 -14.39
N GLY A 36 23.15 -5.19 -15.49
CA GLY A 36 23.99 -4.06 -15.93
C GLY A 36 24.77 -3.30 -14.86
N GLY A 37 25.56 -4.02 -14.06
CA GLY A 37 26.50 -3.45 -13.08
C GLY A 37 26.20 -3.76 -11.62
N TRP A 38 25.06 -4.37 -11.31
CA TRP A 38 24.77 -4.83 -9.94
C TRP A 38 25.54 -6.10 -9.58
N PRO A 39 26.14 -6.18 -8.37
CA PRO A 39 26.75 -7.40 -7.88
C PRO A 39 25.71 -8.52 -7.74
N ALA A 40 25.89 -9.61 -8.47
CA ALA A 40 24.97 -10.76 -8.44
C ALA A 40 24.78 -11.34 -7.03
N GLU A 41 25.85 -11.34 -6.24
CA GLU A 41 25.84 -11.76 -4.84
C GLU A 41 24.90 -10.92 -3.98
N MET A 42 24.87 -9.60 -4.16
CA MET A 42 23.99 -8.73 -3.38
C MET A 42 22.52 -9.05 -3.63
N VAL A 43 22.17 -9.27 -4.90
CA VAL A 43 20.79 -9.58 -5.29
C VAL A 43 20.39 -10.96 -4.76
N ALA A 44 21.26 -11.96 -4.89
CA ALA A 44 21.01 -13.30 -4.35
C ALA A 44 20.83 -13.27 -2.82
N ARG A 45 21.71 -12.56 -2.08
CA ARG A 45 21.58 -12.39 -0.63
C ARG A 45 20.26 -11.71 -0.25
N HIS A 46 19.90 -10.65 -0.95
CA HIS A 46 18.64 -9.93 -0.73
C HIS A 46 17.42 -10.83 -0.98
N VAL A 47 17.41 -11.59 -2.07
CA VAL A 47 16.33 -12.54 -2.37
C VAL A 47 16.16 -13.52 -1.22
N LEU A 48 17.22 -14.23 -0.83
CA LEU A 48 17.16 -15.20 0.28
C LEU A 48 16.66 -14.56 1.57
N SER A 49 17.13 -13.35 1.85
CA SER A 49 16.72 -12.53 2.99
C SER A 49 15.20 -12.32 3.03
N VAL A 50 14.59 -11.90 1.93
CA VAL A 50 13.15 -11.57 1.87
C VAL A 50 12.27 -12.79 1.60
N THR A 51 12.87 -13.95 1.33
CA THR A 51 12.18 -15.23 1.11
C THR A 51 12.52 -16.28 2.16
N THR A 52 12.96 -15.85 3.35
CA THR A 52 13.26 -16.75 4.47
C THR A 52 12.06 -17.66 4.76
N GLY A 53 12.29 -18.98 4.79
CA GLY A 53 11.24 -19.98 5.02
C GLY A 53 10.39 -20.35 3.79
N ALA A 54 10.71 -19.81 2.60
CA ALA A 54 10.04 -20.19 1.36
C ALA A 54 10.85 -21.22 0.55
N ASP A 55 10.14 -21.95 -0.31
CA ASP A 55 10.71 -22.93 -1.22
C ASP A 55 11.35 -22.29 -2.47
N TRP A 56 12.08 -23.10 -3.23
CA TRP A 56 12.82 -22.67 -4.42
C TRP A 56 11.95 -21.94 -5.47
N PRO A 57 10.72 -22.39 -5.83
CA PRO A 57 9.85 -21.66 -6.74
C PRO A 57 9.60 -20.20 -6.32
N VAL A 58 9.37 -19.94 -5.03
CA VAL A 58 9.16 -18.59 -4.50
C VAL A 58 10.43 -17.76 -4.59
N GLN A 59 11.58 -18.34 -4.22
CA GLN A 59 12.89 -17.66 -4.31
C GLN A 59 13.20 -17.24 -5.76
N LYS A 60 12.98 -18.15 -6.71
CA LYS A 60 13.12 -17.88 -8.15
C LYS A 60 12.15 -16.79 -8.63
N ALA A 61 10.88 -16.84 -8.23
CA ALA A 61 9.89 -15.84 -8.60
C ALA A 61 10.23 -14.45 -8.03
N ALA A 62 10.76 -14.38 -6.81
CA ALA A 62 11.25 -13.15 -6.18
C ALA A 62 12.42 -12.56 -6.97
N LEU A 63 13.38 -13.39 -7.40
CA LEU A 63 14.48 -12.96 -8.27
C LEU A 63 13.94 -12.40 -9.60
N ASP A 64 13.07 -13.14 -10.29
CA ASP A 64 12.48 -12.72 -11.56
C ASP A 64 11.74 -11.39 -11.43
N ALA A 65 11.01 -11.18 -10.33
CA ALA A 65 10.33 -9.93 -10.04
C ALA A 65 11.32 -8.76 -9.86
N ILE A 66 12.42 -8.96 -9.13
CA ILE A 66 13.47 -7.94 -8.96
C ILE A 66 14.12 -7.61 -10.32
N VAL A 67 14.49 -8.61 -11.12
CA VAL A 67 15.09 -8.42 -12.45
C VAL A 67 14.13 -7.67 -13.40
N ARG A 68 12.83 -7.96 -13.35
CA ARG A 68 11.82 -7.21 -14.11
C ARG A 68 11.75 -5.74 -13.65
N ARG A 69 11.76 -5.48 -12.33
CA ARG A 69 11.76 -4.11 -11.78
C ARG A 69 12.99 -3.31 -12.24
N PHE A 70 14.16 -3.94 -12.32
CA PHE A 70 15.37 -3.33 -12.91
C PHE A 70 15.20 -2.97 -14.39
N SER A 71 14.64 -3.87 -15.18
CA SER A 71 14.41 -3.63 -16.59
C SER A 71 13.44 -2.46 -16.81
N PHE A 72 12.41 -2.35 -15.97
CA PHE A 72 11.47 -1.23 -16.00
C PHE A 72 12.08 0.08 -15.54
N SER A 73 12.94 0.10 -14.50
CA SER A 73 13.56 1.34 -14.04
C SER A 73 14.41 2.00 -15.13
N ARG A 74 15.12 1.19 -15.94
CA ARG A 74 15.90 1.66 -17.09
C ARG A 74 15.02 2.17 -18.23
N ARG A 75 13.97 1.43 -18.57
CA ARG A 75 13.02 1.82 -19.62
C ARG A 75 12.28 3.13 -19.28
N ASP A 76 11.91 3.30 -18.01
CA ASP A 76 11.21 4.49 -17.52
C ASP A 76 12.09 5.76 -17.46
N GLY A 77 13.41 5.67 -17.68
CA GLY A 77 14.32 6.81 -17.67
C GLY A 77 14.44 7.52 -16.31
N LEU A 78 14.12 6.82 -15.21
CA LEU A 78 14.09 7.37 -13.87
C LEU A 78 15.52 7.64 -13.36
N LYS A 79 15.75 8.82 -12.75
CA LYS A 79 17.06 9.25 -12.23
C LYS A 79 16.95 9.85 -10.84
N VAL A 80 18.06 9.87 -10.10
CA VAL A 80 18.17 10.58 -8.83
C VAL A 80 18.08 12.10 -9.06
N ALA A 81 17.12 12.74 -8.40
CA ALA A 81 16.90 14.19 -8.43
C ALA A 81 17.73 14.90 -7.36
N SER A 82 17.63 14.43 -6.11
CA SER A 82 18.36 14.95 -4.96
C SER A 82 18.99 13.83 -4.14
N ARG A 83 20.03 14.15 -3.37
CA ARG A 83 20.85 13.20 -2.59
C ARG A 83 20.95 13.64 -1.14
N PRO A 84 21.16 12.72 -0.20
CA PRO A 84 21.40 13.09 1.19
C PRO A 84 22.70 13.89 1.30
N ARG A 85 22.70 14.84 2.23
CA ARG A 85 23.90 15.62 2.57
C ARG A 85 24.94 14.70 3.21
N GLY A 86 26.22 15.03 3.01
CA GLY A 86 27.34 14.30 3.60
C GLY A 86 28.05 13.32 2.65
N ARG A 87 29.05 12.64 3.21
CA ARG A 87 30.04 11.86 2.45
C ARG A 87 29.67 10.39 2.25
N ILE A 88 28.79 9.86 3.10
CA ILE A 88 28.45 8.42 3.15
C ILE A 88 27.42 8.05 2.07
N GLY A 89 26.47 8.94 1.75
CA GLY A 89 25.43 8.62 0.76
C GLY A 89 24.33 7.67 1.30
N LEU A 90 24.10 7.68 2.63
CA LEU A 90 22.97 7.02 3.25
C LEU A 90 22.02 8.11 3.77
N GLY A 91 20.72 7.94 3.53
CA GLY A 91 19.68 8.92 3.86
C GLY A 91 18.61 9.03 2.78
N TYR A 92 17.94 10.17 2.73
CA TYR A 92 16.82 10.42 1.82
C TYR A 92 17.27 10.87 0.43
N TYR A 93 16.62 10.31 -0.57
CA TYR A 93 16.75 10.58 -1.98
C TYR A 93 15.38 10.91 -2.57
N GLU A 94 15.39 11.76 -3.60
CA GLU A 94 14.25 11.95 -4.50
C GLU A 94 14.61 11.45 -5.88
N THR A 95 13.59 11.06 -6.64
CA THR A 95 13.76 10.56 -8.00
C THR A 95 12.82 11.30 -8.96
N ARG A 96 13.25 11.48 -10.19
CA ARG A 96 12.48 12.15 -11.25
C ARG A 96 12.65 11.44 -12.58
N ARG A 97 11.68 11.62 -13.47
CA ARG A 97 11.83 11.28 -14.88
C ARG A 97 12.49 12.44 -15.63
N HIS A 98 13.00 12.16 -16.82
CA HIS A 98 13.64 13.17 -17.64
C HIS A 98 12.63 14.25 -18.06
N GLY A 99 12.92 15.52 -17.76
CA GLY A 99 12.03 16.64 -18.09
C GLY A 99 10.79 16.76 -17.20
N GLU A 100 10.64 15.92 -16.17
CA GLU A 100 9.56 16.00 -15.20
C GLU A 100 10.07 16.51 -13.84
N GLU A 101 9.17 17.12 -13.08
CA GLU A 101 9.40 17.46 -11.67
C GLU A 101 9.70 16.20 -10.82
N PRO A 102 10.40 16.35 -9.68
CA PRO A 102 10.58 15.27 -8.73
C PRO A 102 9.26 14.61 -8.35
N ARG A 103 9.27 13.28 -8.35
CA ARG A 103 8.10 12.49 -7.95
C ARG A 103 7.85 12.73 -6.45
N PRO A 104 6.59 12.65 -5.98
CA PRO A 104 6.25 12.90 -4.58
C PRO A 104 6.72 11.78 -3.61
N TYR A 105 7.54 10.83 -4.08
CA TYR A 105 7.97 9.69 -3.28
C TYR A 105 9.31 9.96 -2.60
N ARG A 106 9.35 9.82 -1.27
CA ARG A 106 10.57 9.87 -0.48
C ARG A 106 11.19 8.48 -0.45
N THR A 107 12.48 8.38 -0.82
CA THR A 107 13.21 7.12 -0.84
C THR A 107 14.35 7.17 0.18
N LEU A 108 14.30 6.33 1.20
CA LEU A 108 15.34 6.19 2.21
C LEU A 108 16.27 5.04 1.82
N LEU A 109 17.57 5.30 1.70
CA LEU A 109 18.60 4.26 1.69
C LEU A 109 19.30 4.28 3.05
N ALA A 110 19.01 3.28 3.89
CA ALA A 110 19.55 3.17 5.23
C ALA A 110 20.86 2.38 5.30
N ALA A 111 21.04 1.35 4.48
CA ALA A 111 22.30 0.62 4.35
C ALA A 111 22.41 -0.06 2.98
N VAL A 112 23.64 -0.34 2.54
CA VAL A 112 23.92 -1.07 1.29
C VAL A 112 24.34 -2.51 1.53
N THR A 113 24.78 -2.87 2.75
CA THR A 113 25.19 -4.23 3.12
C THR A 113 24.95 -4.47 4.62
N PRO A 114 23.92 -5.25 5.02
CA PRO A 114 22.83 -5.74 4.17
C PRO A 114 22.04 -4.57 3.56
N LEU A 115 21.29 -4.86 2.49
CA LEU A 115 20.52 -3.84 1.81
C LEU A 115 19.31 -3.45 2.68
N VAL A 116 19.26 -2.19 3.11
CA VAL A 116 18.17 -1.65 3.92
C VAL A 116 17.69 -0.36 3.29
N GLY A 117 16.44 -0.34 2.85
CA GLY A 117 15.85 0.83 2.24
C GLY A 117 14.34 0.82 2.35
N SER A 118 13.75 1.99 2.19
CA SER A 118 12.30 2.16 2.17
C SER A 118 11.88 3.25 1.20
N CYS A 119 10.66 3.15 0.69
CA CYS A 119 10.11 4.13 -0.24
C CYS A 119 8.60 4.30 -0.05
N SER A 120 8.12 5.55 -0.08
CA SER A 120 6.68 5.86 0.02
C SER A 120 5.86 5.54 -1.26
N CYS A 121 6.42 4.79 -2.21
CA CYS A 121 5.73 4.44 -3.45
C CYS A 121 4.91 3.16 -3.35
N LYS A 122 3.83 3.07 -4.13
CA LYS A 122 2.90 1.94 -4.14
C LYS A 122 3.53 0.59 -4.51
N ASP A 123 4.56 0.59 -5.37
CA ASP A 123 5.32 -0.63 -5.73
C ASP A 123 6.10 -1.18 -4.52
N PHE A 124 6.66 -0.30 -3.69
CA PHE A 124 7.33 -0.73 -2.45
C PHE A 124 6.33 -1.35 -1.47
N GLN A 125 5.19 -0.67 -1.26
CA GLN A 125 4.17 -1.11 -0.31
C GLN A 125 3.55 -2.46 -0.67
N LYS A 126 3.25 -2.68 -1.95
CA LYS A 126 2.60 -3.91 -2.41
C LYS A 126 3.59 -5.00 -2.77
N GLY A 127 4.86 -4.64 -2.94
CA GLY A 127 5.84 -5.46 -3.62
C GLY A 127 6.38 -6.61 -2.79
N GLY A 128 6.31 -6.55 -1.46
CA GLY A 128 6.71 -7.64 -0.55
C GLY A 128 8.21 -7.99 -0.53
N LEU A 129 9.03 -7.33 -1.33
CA LEU A 129 10.44 -7.71 -1.58
C LEU A 129 11.44 -6.65 -1.09
N GLY A 130 11.00 -5.62 -0.35
CA GLY A 130 11.91 -4.55 0.14
C GLY A 130 12.63 -3.73 -0.94
N LEU A 131 12.24 -3.87 -2.22
CA LEU A 131 12.86 -3.17 -3.35
C LEU A 131 11.80 -2.70 -4.34
N CYS A 132 11.79 -1.40 -4.63
CA CYS A 132 10.99 -0.78 -5.69
C CYS A 132 11.89 -0.11 -6.72
N LYS A 133 11.33 0.26 -7.88
CA LYS A 133 12.11 0.94 -8.93
C LYS A 133 12.88 2.18 -8.47
N HIS A 134 12.39 2.93 -7.49
CA HIS A 134 13.06 4.12 -6.97
C HIS A 134 14.32 3.76 -6.16
N LEU A 135 14.24 2.75 -5.28
CA LEU A 135 15.39 2.22 -4.54
C LEU A 135 16.45 1.67 -5.50
N LEU A 136 16.03 0.95 -6.54
CA LEU A 136 16.95 0.41 -7.55
C LEU A 136 17.74 1.52 -8.27
N VAL A 137 17.09 2.64 -8.59
CA VAL A 137 17.74 3.82 -9.19
C VAL A 137 18.72 4.49 -8.22
N VAL A 138 18.36 4.60 -6.94
CA VAL A 138 19.24 5.16 -5.90
C VAL A 138 20.49 4.29 -5.73
N LEU A 139 20.32 2.98 -5.72
CA LEU A 139 21.41 2.01 -5.58
C LEU A 139 22.31 1.98 -6.83
N GLU A 140 21.74 2.06 -8.04
CA GLU A 140 22.54 2.20 -9.27
C GLU A 140 23.35 3.52 -9.27
N ASP A 141 22.78 4.63 -8.78
CA ASP A 141 23.49 5.90 -8.61
C ASP A 141 24.65 5.79 -7.59
N MET A 142 24.49 4.97 -6.54
CA MET A 142 25.52 4.70 -5.53
C MET A 142 26.64 3.79 -6.07
N LEU A 143 26.31 2.75 -6.84
CA LEU A 143 27.29 1.86 -7.46
C LEU A 143 28.22 2.59 -8.43
N ARG A 144 27.72 3.65 -9.10
CA ARG A 144 28.55 4.55 -9.94
C ARG A 144 29.52 5.43 -9.14
N LYS A 145 29.52 5.35 -7.80
CA LYS A 145 30.38 6.15 -6.91
C LYS A 145 31.14 5.24 -5.91
N PRO A 146 32.19 4.52 -6.35
CA PRO A 146 32.87 3.49 -5.54
C PRO A 146 33.33 3.96 -4.16
N SER A 147 33.90 5.15 -4.03
CA SER A 147 34.36 5.68 -2.74
C SER A 147 33.20 6.01 -1.77
N LYS A 148 32.02 6.38 -2.29
CA LYS A 148 30.83 6.54 -1.44
C LYS A 148 30.28 5.18 -1.03
N TRP A 149 30.22 4.24 -1.96
CA TRP A 149 29.80 2.87 -1.69
C TRP A 149 30.62 2.22 -0.58
N GLN A 150 31.95 2.27 -0.66
CA GLN A 150 32.84 1.72 0.38
C GLN A 150 32.59 2.35 1.76
N ARG A 151 32.40 3.68 1.83
CA ARG A 151 32.05 4.36 3.08
C ARG A 151 30.68 3.95 3.61
N ALA A 152 29.71 3.75 2.72
CA ALA A 152 28.38 3.28 3.09
C ALA A 152 28.42 1.85 3.63
N THR A 153 29.16 0.95 2.99
CA THR A 153 29.39 -0.42 3.47
C THR A 153 30.06 -0.41 4.84
N ALA A 154 31.13 0.37 5.03
CA ALA A 154 31.85 0.47 6.30
C ALA A 154 31.01 1.10 7.42
N ALA A 155 30.09 2.01 7.08
CA ALA A 155 29.20 2.64 8.06
C ALA A 155 28.09 1.71 8.56
N GLY A 156 27.74 0.66 7.81
CA GLY A 156 26.59 -0.19 8.10
C GLY A 156 25.28 0.60 7.99
N LEU A 157 24.59 0.79 9.11
CA LEU A 157 23.37 1.58 9.17
C LEU A 157 23.67 3.10 9.15
N GLY A 158 22.94 3.81 8.30
CA GLY A 158 23.12 5.23 8.02
C GLY A 158 22.68 6.15 9.17
N PRO A 159 23.03 7.44 9.12
CA PRO A 159 22.70 8.39 10.19
C PRO A 159 21.21 8.49 10.54
N ALA A 160 20.34 8.31 9.55
CA ALA A 160 18.88 8.35 9.70
C ALA A 160 18.29 7.22 10.57
N THR A 161 19.08 6.22 10.96
CA THR A 161 18.65 5.12 11.83
C THR A 161 19.17 5.24 13.26
N ARG A 162 19.94 6.30 13.58
CA ARG A 162 20.57 6.46 14.91
C ARG A 162 19.62 7.02 15.96
N SER A 163 18.60 7.74 15.53
CA SER A 163 17.56 8.30 16.39
C SER A 163 16.39 7.35 16.53
N ALA A 164 15.63 7.50 17.62
CA ALA A 164 14.38 6.78 17.80
C ALA A 164 13.40 7.00 16.65
N ARG A 165 12.78 5.92 16.16
CA ARG A 165 11.92 5.97 14.96
C ARG A 165 10.97 4.78 14.88
N LEU A 166 9.83 5.03 14.26
CA LEU A 166 8.99 3.97 13.71
C LEU A 166 9.62 3.35 12.45
N LEU A 167 9.48 2.02 12.36
CA LEU A 167 9.93 1.15 11.29
C LEU A 167 8.74 0.38 10.72
N TRP A 168 8.86 -0.02 9.46
CA TRP A 168 7.97 -1.00 8.86
C TRP A 168 8.79 -2.02 8.08
N ASP A 169 8.56 -3.30 8.35
CA ASP A 169 9.12 -4.38 7.55
C ASP A 169 8.19 -4.69 6.36
N PRO A 170 8.61 -4.41 5.11
CA PRO A 170 7.80 -4.64 3.93
C PRO A 170 7.77 -6.12 3.51
N VAL A 171 8.55 -7.00 4.13
CA VAL A 171 8.59 -8.43 3.82
C VAL A 171 7.42 -9.11 4.48
N ARG A 172 6.57 -9.78 3.69
CA ARG A 172 5.42 -10.51 4.22
C ARG A 172 5.85 -11.92 4.65
N PRO A 173 5.61 -12.34 5.90
CA PRO A 173 5.80 -13.73 6.31
C PRO A 173 4.96 -14.69 5.46
N PHE A 174 5.53 -15.85 5.12
CA PHE A 174 4.82 -16.91 4.40
C PHE A 174 3.85 -17.69 5.29
N THR A 175 4.05 -17.64 6.60
CA THR A 175 3.20 -18.27 7.61
C THR A 175 2.63 -17.22 8.57
N GLY A 176 1.43 -17.48 9.10
CA GLY A 176 0.74 -16.59 10.04
C GLY A 176 -0.29 -15.64 9.39
N PRO A 177 -0.92 -14.77 10.21
CA PRO A 177 -2.06 -13.92 9.80
C PRO A 177 -1.70 -12.86 8.74
N GLY A 178 -0.42 -12.56 8.54
CA GLY A 178 0.05 -11.72 7.43
C GLY A 178 -0.47 -10.27 7.47
N ASP A 179 -0.74 -9.76 8.67
CA ASP A 179 -1.19 -8.39 8.94
C ASP A 179 -0.01 -7.40 8.85
N TRP A 180 -0.16 -6.34 8.07
CA TRP A 180 0.89 -5.34 7.86
C TRP A 180 1.16 -4.48 9.08
N LEU A 181 0.19 -4.27 9.97
CA LEU A 181 0.40 -3.52 11.21
C LEU A 181 1.28 -4.30 12.18
N GLU A 182 1.23 -5.64 12.16
CA GLU A 182 2.14 -6.47 12.96
C GLU A 182 3.60 -6.33 12.53
N ARG A 183 3.86 -5.71 11.37
CA ARG A 183 5.21 -5.44 10.87
C ARG A 183 5.69 -4.03 11.16
N VAL A 184 4.89 -3.25 11.91
CA VAL A 184 5.29 -1.94 12.41
C VAL A 184 6.00 -2.13 13.75
N ALA A 185 7.14 -1.48 13.91
CA ALA A 185 7.91 -1.53 15.15
C ALA A 185 8.46 -0.16 15.53
N TRP A 186 8.79 -0.01 16.80
CA TRP A 186 9.48 1.16 17.32
C TRP A 186 10.94 0.82 17.63
N SER A 187 11.87 1.55 17.03
CA SER A 187 13.29 1.47 17.38
C SER A 187 13.64 2.63 18.30
N PRO A 188 14.16 2.40 19.52
CA PRO A 188 14.54 3.46 20.45
C PRO A 188 15.87 4.15 20.10
N GLY A 189 16.42 3.96 18.89
CA GLY A 189 17.70 4.55 18.49
C GLY A 189 18.92 3.98 19.23
N MET A 190 20.11 4.47 18.90
CA MET A 190 21.35 4.08 19.60
C MET A 190 21.42 4.79 20.97
N PRO A 191 21.85 4.12 22.05
CA PRO A 191 22.06 4.78 23.34
C PRO A 191 23.17 5.83 23.20
N ASN A 192 22.80 7.10 23.16
CA ASN A 192 23.75 8.20 23.30
C ASN A 192 24.00 8.43 24.79
N ASN A 193 25.20 8.09 25.29
CA ASN A 193 25.82 8.56 26.53
C ASN A 193 24.87 9.06 27.66
N GLY A 194 23.91 8.25 28.11
CA GLY A 194 23.16 8.53 29.35
C GLY A 194 22.04 9.57 29.29
N ILE A 195 21.45 9.84 28.11
CA ILE A 195 20.17 10.56 28.04
C ILE A 195 19.04 9.52 27.94
N ASP A 196 18.17 9.46 28.95
CA ASP A 196 16.88 8.76 28.84
C ASP A 196 16.15 9.32 27.62
N GLN A 197 15.92 8.47 26.62
CA GLN A 197 15.10 8.87 25.49
C GLN A 197 13.65 8.79 25.94
N ASP A 198 13.04 9.94 26.22
CA ASP A 198 11.61 10.04 26.50
C ASP A 198 10.83 9.28 25.41
N VAL A 199 10.22 8.17 25.79
CA VAL A 199 9.41 7.38 24.86
C VAL A 199 8.09 8.13 24.69
N PRO A 200 7.67 8.45 23.45
CA PRO A 200 6.40 9.15 23.27
C PRO A 200 5.24 8.36 23.87
N GLU A 201 4.30 9.01 24.53
CA GLU A 201 3.12 8.37 25.14
C GLU A 201 2.37 7.46 24.15
N ALA A 202 2.24 7.91 22.90
CA ALA A 202 1.65 7.13 21.81
C ALA A 202 2.41 5.81 21.54
N VAL A 203 3.73 5.80 21.71
CA VAL A 203 4.56 4.59 21.57
C VAL A 203 4.38 3.68 22.80
N GLU A 204 4.44 4.21 24.02
CA GLU A 204 4.28 3.41 25.25
C GLU A 204 2.93 2.69 25.31
N ARG A 205 1.88 3.37 24.83
CA ARG A 205 0.53 2.82 24.74
C ARG A 205 0.47 1.57 23.86
N TRP A 206 1.13 1.59 22.71
CA TRP A 206 0.92 0.59 21.65
C TRP A 206 2.06 -0.41 21.48
N PHE A 207 3.26 -0.11 21.97
CA PHE A 207 4.43 -0.95 21.78
C PHE A 207 4.96 -1.48 23.11
N GLN A 208 5.65 -2.61 23.05
CA GLN A 208 6.34 -3.20 24.18
C GLN A 208 7.78 -3.58 23.81
N PRO A 209 8.75 -3.43 24.74
CA PRO A 209 10.12 -3.85 24.51
C PRO A 209 10.21 -5.34 24.16
N THR A 210 11.13 -5.66 23.26
CA THR A 210 11.47 -7.03 22.84
C THR A 210 12.94 -7.30 23.17
N THR A 211 13.33 -8.57 23.23
CA THR A 211 14.71 -8.95 23.55
C THR A 211 15.62 -8.66 22.35
N ASN A 212 16.56 -7.73 22.49
CA ASN A 212 17.55 -7.34 21.46
C ASN A 212 16.95 -6.83 20.13
N GLU A 213 15.68 -6.41 20.12
CA GLU A 213 14.94 -6.03 18.91
C GLU A 213 14.17 -4.70 19.08
N PRO A 214 13.71 -4.08 17.97
CA PRO A 214 12.70 -3.04 18.00
C PRO A 214 11.47 -3.49 18.76
N TRP A 215 10.85 -2.56 19.48
CA TRP A 215 9.64 -2.79 20.23
C TRP A 215 8.51 -3.14 19.25
N ALA A 216 7.83 -4.24 19.53
CA ALA A 216 6.71 -4.73 18.72
C ALA A 216 5.38 -4.21 19.27
N LEU A 217 4.30 -4.32 18.49
CA LEU A 217 2.96 -4.02 18.97
C LEU A 217 2.61 -4.88 20.20
N ARG A 218 2.17 -4.21 21.27
CA ARG A 218 1.68 -4.83 22.49
C ARG A 218 0.45 -5.68 22.16
N ASP A 219 0.49 -6.94 22.56
CA ASP A 219 -0.58 -7.92 22.31
C ASP A 219 -0.95 -8.15 20.83
N GLY A 220 -0.09 -7.72 19.90
CA GLY A 220 -0.33 -7.81 18.45
C GLY A 220 -1.20 -6.68 17.89
N ALA A 221 -1.52 -6.75 16.60
CA ALA A 221 -2.35 -5.74 15.97
C ALA A 221 -3.82 -5.87 16.45
N PRO A 222 -4.47 -4.78 16.90
CA PRO A 222 -5.87 -4.83 17.31
C PRO A 222 -6.77 -5.36 16.18
N GLN A 223 -7.67 -6.28 16.53
CA GLN A 223 -8.59 -6.93 15.58
C GLN A 223 -9.94 -6.21 15.50
N THR A 224 -10.32 -5.42 16.50
CA THR A 224 -11.57 -4.64 16.48
C THR A 224 -11.37 -3.34 15.69
N LEU A 225 -12.29 -3.03 14.78
CA LEU A 225 -12.21 -1.85 13.92
C LEU A 225 -11.96 -0.53 14.70
N PRO A 226 -12.67 -0.24 15.81
CA PRO A 226 -12.48 1.01 16.53
C PRO A 226 -11.09 1.13 17.17
N LEU A 227 -10.59 0.07 17.81
CA LEU A 227 -9.29 0.09 18.49
C LEU A 227 -8.15 0.14 17.47
N ARG A 228 -8.29 -0.59 16.36
CA ARG A 228 -7.34 -0.55 15.25
C ARG A 228 -7.27 0.82 14.60
N LEU A 229 -8.42 1.48 14.40
CA LEU A 229 -8.46 2.85 13.88
C LEU A 229 -7.80 3.85 14.83
N GLN A 230 -7.97 3.68 16.16
CA GLN A 230 -7.28 4.51 17.16
C GLN A 230 -5.76 4.34 17.08
N LEU A 231 -5.25 3.11 16.94
CA LEU A 231 -3.83 2.85 16.73
C LEU A 231 -3.32 3.59 15.49
N VAL A 232 -3.95 3.37 14.34
CA VAL A 232 -3.54 3.96 13.06
C VAL A 232 -3.54 5.49 13.12
N LYS A 233 -4.62 6.10 13.63
CA LYS A 233 -4.71 7.57 13.80
C LYS A 233 -3.64 8.10 14.74
N GLY A 234 -3.36 7.41 15.85
CA GLY A 234 -2.30 7.78 16.78
C GLY A 234 -0.92 7.78 16.12
N LEU A 235 -0.58 6.73 15.37
CA LEU A 235 0.69 6.64 14.65
C LEU A 235 0.80 7.72 13.55
N ARG A 236 -0.28 8.00 12.80
CA ARG A 236 -0.28 9.07 11.79
C ARG A 236 -0.08 10.44 12.41
N LEU A 237 -0.76 10.73 13.52
CA LEU A 237 -0.61 12.01 14.22
C LEU A 237 0.83 12.19 14.69
N TYR A 238 1.42 11.15 15.27
CA TYR A 238 2.81 11.14 15.68
C TYR A 238 3.76 11.42 14.50
N LEU A 239 3.62 10.70 13.38
CA LEU A 239 4.48 10.92 12.20
C LEU A 239 4.36 12.35 11.65
N ARG A 240 3.14 12.92 11.60
CA ARG A 240 2.90 14.30 11.14
C ARG A 240 3.57 15.34 12.04
N GLN A 241 3.54 15.13 13.36
CA GLN A 241 4.22 16.01 14.31
C GLN A 241 5.74 15.98 14.11
N GLN A 242 6.31 14.80 13.85
CA GLN A 242 7.75 14.65 13.60
C GLN A 242 8.19 15.30 12.29
N ASP A 243 7.41 15.16 11.21
CA ASP A 243 7.66 15.85 9.94
C ASP A 243 7.61 17.38 10.09
N SER A 244 6.68 17.89 10.89
CA SER A 244 6.47 19.33 11.10
C SER A 244 7.60 19.98 11.90
N ASN A 245 8.23 19.23 12.80
CA ASN A 245 9.32 19.72 13.65
C ASN A 245 10.65 19.87 12.89
N GLY A 246 10.68 19.65 11.57
CA GLY A 246 11.90 19.69 10.77
C GLY A 246 12.94 18.66 11.22
N SER A 247 12.52 17.72 12.06
CA SER A 247 13.38 16.72 12.67
C SER A 247 13.89 15.84 11.54
N MET A 248 15.21 15.82 11.32
CA MET A 248 15.85 14.87 10.41
C MET A 248 15.77 13.42 10.91
N VAL A 249 14.97 13.15 11.97
CA VAL A 249 14.63 11.82 12.45
C VAL A 249 13.92 11.08 11.33
N GLY A 250 14.68 10.18 10.71
CA GLY A 250 14.27 9.54 9.49
C GLY A 250 13.31 8.39 9.76
N HIS A 251 12.02 8.69 9.99
CA HIS A 251 10.98 7.66 9.99
C HIS A 251 10.93 6.92 8.66
N ASP A 252 10.48 5.67 8.71
CA ASP A 252 10.33 4.87 7.50
C ASP A 252 9.31 5.52 6.54
N PRO A 253 9.72 5.96 5.32
CA PRO A 253 8.82 6.69 4.43
C PRO A 253 7.62 5.86 3.94
N ALA A 254 7.69 4.52 4.01
CA ALA A 254 6.57 3.67 3.62
C ALA A 254 5.44 3.62 4.65
N LEU A 255 5.68 4.06 5.90
CA LEU A 255 4.66 4.12 6.94
C LEU A 255 3.52 5.08 6.61
N HIS A 256 3.83 6.26 6.06
CA HIS A 256 2.80 7.25 5.72
C HIS A 256 1.70 6.68 4.81
N PRO A 257 2.04 6.17 3.60
CA PRO A 257 1.02 5.64 2.71
C PRO A 257 0.45 4.30 3.23
N LEU A 258 1.15 3.57 4.11
CA LEU A 258 0.62 2.33 4.72
C LEU A 258 -0.53 2.69 5.66
N LEU A 259 -0.27 3.57 6.62
CA LEU A 259 -1.23 3.99 7.64
C LEU A 259 -2.38 4.79 7.02
N GLU A 260 -2.13 5.56 5.96
CA GLU A 260 -3.18 6.23 5.20
C GLU A 260 -4.13 5.23 4.53
N ALA A 261 -3.59 4.23 3.83
CA ALA A 261 -4.41 3.20 3.19
C ALA A 261 -5.20 2.37 4.22
N GLU A 262 -4.59 2.08 5.37
CA GLU A 262 -5.23 1.36 6.47
C GLU A 262 -6.37 2.19 7.09
N GLU A 263 -6.14 3.49 7.37
CA GLU A 263 -7.19 4.37 7.88
C GLU A 263 -8.36 4.47 6.91
N GLU A 264 -8.10 4.69 5.61
CA GLU A 264 -9.15 4.73 4.59
C GLU A 264 -9.94 3.42 4.55
N GLN A 265 -9.27 2.27 4.71
CA GLN A 265 -9.96 0.98 4.77
C GLN A 265 -10.82 0.86 6.02
N LEU A 266 -10.28 1.12 7.21
CA LEU A 266 -11.00 0.99 8.48
C LEU A 266 -12.18 1.95 8.58
N THR A 267 -12.03 3.20 8.12
CA THR A 267 -13.13 4.17 8.06
C THR A 267 -14.23 3.69 7.13
N ARG A 268 -13.90 3.14 5.94
CA ARG A 268 -14.91 2.56 5.04
C ARG A 268 -15.62 1.37 5.67
N GLU A 269 -14.90 0.48 6.35
CA GLU A 269 -15.50 -0.69 6.99
C GLU A 269 -16.42 -0.31 8.16
N LEU A 270 -16.09 0.73 8.92
CA LEU A 270 -16.96 1.26 9.97
C LEU A 270 -18.25 1.87 9.41
N VAL A 271 -18.14 2.71 8.38
CA VAL A 271 -19.31 3.26 7.66
C VAL A 271 -20.13 2.13 7.05
N GLY A 272 -19.46 1.12 6.48
CA GLY A 272 -20.10 -0.05 5.89
C GLY A 272 -20.87 -0.92 6.89
N ALA A 273 -20.34 -1.09 8.10
CA ALA A 273 -21.04 -1.77 9.18
C ALA A 273 -22.33 -1.03 9.58
N GLU A 274 -22.27 0.31 9.67
CA GLU A 274 -23.43 1.16 9.96
C GLU A 274 -24.45 1.17 8.81
N LEU A 275 -23.98 1.12 7.56
CA LEU A 275 -24.79 0.93 6.37
C LEU A 275 -25.50 -0.42 6.34
N THR A 276 -24.93 -1.44 6.95
CA THR A 276 -25.54 -2.78 7.02
C THR A 276 -26.61 -2.84 8.11
N LEU A 277 -26.45 -2.05 9.19
CA LEU A 277 -27.49 -1.87 10.20
C LEU A 277 -28.74 -1.23 9.56
N GLY A 278 -29.87 -1.93 9.61
CA GLY A 278 -31.10 -1.47 8.95
C GLY A 278 -31.03 -1.48 7.42
N MET A 279 -30.11 -2.26 6.81
CA MET A 279 -30.12 -2.49 5.37
C MET A 279 -31.47 -3.06 4.91
N ASN A 280 -32.03 -4.03 5.64
CA ASN A 280 -33.26 -4.70 5.26
C ASN A 280 -34.42 -3.72 5.04
N THR A 281 -34.56 -2.68 5.88
CA THR A 281 -35.64 -1.70 5.74
C THR A 281 -35.53 -0.86 4.47
N LYS A 282 -34.32 -0.68 3.92
CA LYS A 282 -34.07 0.03 2.65
C LYS A 282 -34.04 -0.90 1.45
N VAL A 283 -33.72 -2.17 1.63
CA VAL A 283 -33.87 -3.16 0.56
C VAL A 283 -35.36 -3.45 0.30
N ASP A 284 -36.18 -3.41 1.34
CA ASP A 284 -37.63 -3.58 1.24
C ASP A 284 -38.33 -2.43 0.48
N THR A 285 -37.69 -1.27 0.32
CA THR A 285 -38.19 -0.16 -0.51
C THR A 285 -37.90 -0.31 -2.00
N LEU A 286 -37.14 -1.35 -2.40
CA LEU A 286 -37.00 -1.69 -3.80
C LEU A 286 -38.36 -2.05 -4.41
N LYS A 287 -38.58 -1.66 -5.66
CA LYS A 287 -39.81 -1.97 -6.40
C LYS A 287 -40.00 -3.47 -6.64
N ARG A 288 -38.92 -4.25 -6.55
CA ARG A 288 -38.88 -5.71 -6.72
C ARG A 288 -37.96 -6.33 -5.69
N ARG A 289 -38.32 -7.51 -5.20
CA ARG A 289 -37.54 -8.27 -4.21
C ARG A 289 -36.30 -8.90 -4.83
N LEU A 290 -35.21 -8.94 -4.06
CA LEU A 290 -33.99 -9.64 -4.40
C LEU A 290 -34.10 -11.13 -4.06
N TYR A 291 -33.32 -11.96 -4.75
CA TYR A 291 -33.12 -13.34 -4.32
C TYR A 291 -32.15 -13.40 -3.12
N PRO A 292 -32.23 -14.45 -2.26
CA PRO A 292 -31.36 -14.55 -1.08
C PRO A 292 -29.86 -14.42 -1.38
N TYR A 293 -29.37 -15.00 -2.47
CA TYR A 293 -27.95 -14.89 -2.86
C TYR A 293 -27.56 -13.48 -3.33
N GLN A 294 -28.52 -12.70 -3.86
CA GLN A 294 -28.27 -11.32 -4.27
C GLN A 294 -28.14 -10.39 -3.08
N HIS A 295 -28.83 -10.67 -1.97
CA HIS A 295 -28.64 -9.94 -0.72
C HIS A 295 -27.20 -10.03 -0.24
N GLU A 296 -26.56 -11.21 -0.34
CA GLU A 296 -25.18 -11.39 0.09
C GLU A 296 -24.20 -10.47 -0.65
N GLY A 297 -24.36 -10.33 -1.98
CA GLY A 297 -23.55 -9.41 -2.78
C GLY A 297 -23.75 -7.94 -2.39
N VAL A 298 -25.00 -7.54 -2.13
CA VAL A 298 -25.32 -6.18 -1.67
C VAL A 298 -24.74 -5.91 -0.28
N THR A 299 -24.92 -6.83 0.68
CA THR A 299 -24.38 -6.73 2.03
C THR A 299 -22.86 -6.58 2.01
N LYS A 300 -22.16 -7.48 1.29
CA LYS A 300 -20.70 -7.44 1.15
C LYS A 300 -20.22 -6.11 0.56
N PHE A 301 -20.94 -5.58 -0.42
CA PHE A 301 -20.60 -4.29 -1.00
C PHE A 301 -20.77 -3.15 0.00
N LEU A 302 -21.88 -3.12 0.75
CA LEU A 302 -22.11 -2.08 1.77
C LEU A 302 -21.07 -2.16 2.88
N GLU A 303 -20.77 -3.35 3.40
CA GLU A 303 -19.75 -3.57 4.45
C GLU A 303 -18.35 -3.12 4.04
N LYS A 304 -17.93 -3.44 2.80
CA LYS A 304 -16.56 -3.20 2.34
C LYS A 304 -16.39 -1.89 1.56
N GLY A 305 -17.48 -1.28 1.11
CA GLY A 305 -17.52 -0.09 0.24
C GLY A 305 -17.00 -0.32 -1.19
N ARG A 306 -16.37 -1.47 -1.46
CA ARG A 306 -15.87 -1.88 -2.78
C ARG A 306 -16.04 -3.39 -2.94
N LEU A 307 -16.49 -3.81 -4.12
CA LEU A 307 -16.69 -5.23 -4.41
C LEU A 307 -16.46 -5.52 -5.88
N LEU A 308 -15.76 -6.62 -6.17
CA LEU A 308 -15.73 -7.24 -7.49
C LEU A 308 -16.81 -8.32 -7.52
N LEU A 309 -17.93 -8.05 -8.17
CA LEU A 309 -19.00 -9.02 -8.39
C LEU A 309 -18.64 -9.93 -9.58
N ALA A 310 -18.08 -11.10 -9.28
CA ALA A 310 -17.63 -12.09 -10.25
C ALA A 310 -18.60 -13.28 -10.41
N ASP A 311 -19.87 -13.10 -10.08
CA ASP A 311 -20.92 -14.11 -10.26
C ASP A 311 -21.09 -14.49 -11.75
N ASP A 312 -21.61 -15.68 -12.02
CA ASP A 312 -21.90 -16.14 -13.38
C ASP A 312 -22.86 -15.20 -14.14
N MET A 313 -22.79 -15.28 -15.47
CA MET A 313 -23.68 -14.55 -16.35
C MET A 313 -25.14 -14.97 -16.08
N GLY A 314 -26.04 -13.99 -15.98
CA GLY A 314 -27.46 -14.24 -15.73
C GLY A 314 -27.90 -14.22 -14.26
N LEU A 315 -26.98 -14.22 -13.29
CA LEU A 315 -27.32 -14.20 -11.84
C LEU A 315 -27.76 -12.81 -11.31
N GLY A 316 -28.03 -11.85 -12.19
CA GLY A 316 -28.57 -10.54 -11.78
C GLY A 316 -27.55 -9.59 -11.13
N LYS A 317 -26.29 -9.60 -11.57
CA LYS A 317 -25.26 -8.63 -11.12
C LYS A 317 -25.71 -7.16 -11.26
N THR A 318 -26.41 -6.84 -12.35
CA THR A 318 -27.00 -5.51 -12.57
C THR A 318 -27.97 -5.14 -11.45
N ILE A 319 -28.82 -6.09 -11.04
CA ILE A 319 -29.81 -5.89 -9.99
C ILE A 319 -29.12 -5.68 -8.64
N GLN A 320 -28.10 -6.47 -8.32
CA GLN A 320 -27.30 -6.28 -7.10
C GLN A 320 -26.66 -4.89 -7.05
N ALA A 321 -26.10 -4.42 -8.18
CA ALA A 321 -25.52 -3.08 -8.27
C ALA A 321 -26.56 -1.97 -8.10
N ILE A 322 -27.74 -2.11 -8.72
CA ILE A 322 -28.86 -1.16 -8.56
C ILE A 322 -29.32 -1.12 -7.10
N ALA A 323 -29.48 -2.29 -6.47
CA ALA A 323 -29.91 -2.39 -5.08
C ALA A 323 -28.92 -1.72 -4.12
N ALA A 324 -27.62 -1.94 -4.31
CA ALA A 324 -26.58 -1.25 -3.56
C ALA A 324 -26.67 0.28 -3.72
N CYS A 325 -26.83 0.77 -4.95
CA CYS A 325 -27.00 2.20 -5.23
C CYS A 325 -28.26 2.77 -4.56
N HIS A 326 -29.37 2.05 -4.62
CA HIS A 326 -30.64 2.42 -4.00
C HIS A 326 -30.49 2.58 -2.48
N VAL A 327 -29.88 1.59 -1.81
CA VAL A 327 -29.67 1.65 -0.36
C VAL A 327 -28.78 2.83 0.02
N LEU A 328 -27.68 3.05 -0.70
CA LEU A 328 -26.77 4.18 -0.45
C LEU A 328 -27.46 5.53 -0.60
N TRP A 329 -28.31 5.69 -1.63
CA TRP A 329 -29.05 6.93 -1.86
C TRP A 329 -30.12 7.16 -0.81
N HIS A 330 -30.94 6.15 -0.48
CA HIS A 330 -32.00 6.24 0.54
C HIS A 330 -31.49 6.40 1.97
N LYS A 331 -30.22 6.09 2.22
CA LYS A 331 -29.54 6.36 3.50
C LYS A 331 -28.83 7.72 3.52
N GLY A 332 -28.77 8.43 2.39
CA GLY A 332 -28.11 9.73 2.28
C GLY A 332 -26.58 9.67 2.20
N GLU A 333 -25.98 8.47 2.15
CA GLU A 333 -24.53 8.29 2.03
C GLU A 333 -24.01 8.70 0.65
N VAL A 334 -24.85 8.55 -0.38
CA VAL A 334 -24.51 8.98 -1.75
C VAL A 334 -25.58 9.94 -2.24
N LYS A 335 -25.18 11.20 -2.42
CA LYS A 335 -26.00 12.20 -3.11
C LYS A 335 -25.94 12.05 -4.62
N ARG A 336 -24.78 11.71 -5.18
CA ARG A 336 -24.56 11.54 -6.62
C ARG A 336 -23.69 10.32 -6.93
N GLY A 337 -24.06 9.54 -7.95
CA GLY A 337 -23.29 8.40 -8.43
C GLY A 337 -23.09 8.39 -9.95
N LEU A 338 -22.06 7.67 -10.41
CA LEU A 338 -21.78 7.45 -11.83
C LEU A 338 -21.68 5.95 -12.11
N LEU A 339 -22.45 5.51 -13.09
CA LEU A 339 -22.43 4.16 -13.65
C LEU A 339 -21.72 4.22 -15.00
N VAL A 340 -20.66 3.43 -15.14
CA VAL A 340 -19.92 3.32 -16.41
C VAL A 340 -20.18 1.95 -17.00
N VAL A 341 -20.86 1.92 -18.15
CA VAL A 341 -21.29 0.69 -18.82
C VAL A 341 -20.96 0.75 -20.31
N PRO A 342 -20.79 -0.40 -21.00
CA PRO A 342 -20.71 -0.41 -22.45
C PRO A 342 -21.87 0.37 -23.10
N ALA A 343 -21.59 1.15 -24.14
CA ALA A 343 -22.58 2.04 -24.76
C ALA A 343 -23.93 1.36 -25.11
N PRO A 344 -23.96 0.12 -25.67
CA PRO A 344 -25.23 -0.57 -25.96
C PRO A 344 -26.05 -0.90 -24.72
N LEU A 345 -25.40 -1.05 -23.56
CA LEU A 345 -26.04 -1.46 -22.31
C LEU A 345 -26.68 -0.29 -21.56
N LYS A 346 -26.44 0.97 -21.94
CA LYS A 346 -27.02 2.14 -21.24
C LYS A 346 -28.55 2.08 -21.17
N SER A 347 -29.20 1.75 -22.30
CA SER A 347 -30.66 1.64 -22.37
C SER A 347 -31.19 0.46 -21.54
N GLN A 348 -30.47 -0.67 -21.52
CA GLN A 348 -30.84 -1.82 -20.70
C GLN A 348 -30.72 -1.49 -19.21
N TRP A 349 -29.63 -0.86 -18.79
CA TRP A 349 -29.45 -0.42 -17.42
C TRP A 349 -30.54 0.56 -16.98
N ALA A 350 -30.91 1.52 -17.83
CA ALA A 350 -31.99 2.46 -17.50
C ALA A 350 -33.36 1.77 -17.34
N ARG A 351 -33.67 0.77 -18.17
CA ARG A 351 -34.89 -0.05 -18.01
C ARG A 351 -34.88 -0.84 -16.70
N GLU A 352 -33.80 -1.57 -16.42
CA GLU A 352 -33.66 -2.32 -15.16
C GLU A 352 -33.72 -1.38 -13.94
N TRP A 353 -33.06 -0.22 -14.02
CA TRP A 353 -33.08 0.78 -12.96
C TRP A 353 -34.51 1.22 -12.64
N ALA A 354 -35.30 1.57 -13.66
CA ALA A 354 -36.69 1.98 -13.48
C ALA A 354 -37.58 0.87 -12.87
N LEU A 355 -37.26 -0.40 -13.13
CA LEU A 355 -37.99 -1.56 -12.61
C LEU A 355 -37.65 -1.89 -11.15
N PHE A 356 -36.45 -1.54 -10.66
CA PHE A 356 -35.98 -1.93 -9.34
C PHE A 356 -35.85 -0.76 -8.35
N SER A 357 -35.47 0.42 -8.82
CA SER A 357 -35.19 1.60 -7.99
C SER A 357 -36.05 2.80 -8.39
N ASP A 358 -36.28 3.68 -7.42
CA ASP A 358 -36.89 5.01 -7.56
C ASP A 358 -35.84 6.14 -7.52
N ALA A 359 -34.58 5.84 -7.21
CA ALA A 359 -33.51 6.83 -7.19
C ALA A 359 -33.38 7.49 -8.58
N PRO A 360 -33.17 8.82 -8.67
CA PRO A 360 -33.08 9.51 -9.95
C PRO A 360 -31.94 8.96 -10.80
N LEU A 361 -32.17 8.83 -12.10
CA LEU A 361 -31.19 8.32 -13.06
C LEU A 361 -31.23 9.14 -14.35
N GLN A 362 -30.09 9.63 -14.80
CA GLN A 362 -29.97 10.37 -16.05
C GLN A 362 -28.89 9.75 -16.96
N ILE A 363 -29.27 9.42 -18.19
CA ILE A 363 -28.31 8.94 -19.19
C ILE A 363 -27.58 10.15 -19.77
N VAL A 364 -26.25 10.11 -19.76
CA VAL A 364 -25.43 11.18 -20.32
C VAL A 364 -25.21 10.93 -21.80
N GLU A 365 -25.85 11.75 -22.64
CA GLU A 365 -25.82 11.67 -24.10
C GLU A 365 -25.85 13.07 -24.75
N GLY A 366 -25.63 13.11 -26.06
CA GLY A 366 -25.62 14.34 -26.85
C GLY A 366 -24.22 14.89 -27.10
N SER A 367 -24.18 16.10 -27.66
CA SER A 367 -22.97 16.87 -27.93
C SER A 367 -22.20 17.23 -26.65
N PRO A 368 -20.90 17.60 -26.73
CA PRO A 368 -20.10 17.95 -25.55
C PRO A 368 -20.72 19.05 -24.66
N SER A 369 -21.39 20.04 -25.25
CA SER A 369 -22.07 21.10 -24.50
C SER A 369 -23.28 20.56 -23.73
N GLN A 370 -24.12 19.73 -24.38
CA GLN A 370 -25.27 19.08 -23.74
C GLN A 370 -24.84 18.18 -22.58
N ARG A 371 -23.78 17.38 -22.76
CA ARG A 371 -23.25 16.51 -21.69
C ARG A 371 -22.74 17.32 -20.49
N ARG A 372 -22.03 18.43 -20.75
CA ARG A 372 -21.59 19.35 -19.68
C ARG A 372 -22.75 19.97 -18.92
N GLU A 373 -23.88 20.20 -19.58
CA GLU A 373 -25.09 20.68 -18.92
C GLU A 373 -25.69 19.59 -18.03
N ILE A 374 -25.86 18.37 -18.55
CA ILE A 374 -26.32 17.22 -17.77
C ILE A 374 -25.47 17.01 -16.50
N TYR A 375 -24.14 17.12 -16.62
CA TYR A 375 -23.24 17.00 -15.46
C TYR A 375 -23.43 18.13 -14.43
N ARG A 376 -23.82 19.33 -14.86
CA ARG A 376 -24.06 20.51 -14.00
C ARG A 376 -25.45 20.48 -13.36
N GLU A 377 -26.49 20.18 -14.13
CA GLU A 377 -27.90 20.19 -13.68
C GLU A 377 -28.21 19.05 -12.71
N GLN A 378 -27.61 17.87 -12.91
CA GLN A 378 -27.91 16.71 -12.07
C GLN A 378 -27.25 16.86 -10.69
N SER A 379 -27.91 17.53 -9.74
CA SER A 379 -27.40 17.72 -8.38
C SER A 379 -27.56 16.50 -7.47
N GLU A 380 -28.41 15.54 -7.83
CA GLU A 380 -28.75 14.35 -7.04
C GLU A 380 -29.06 13.13 -7.93
N GLY A 381 -28.82 11.92 -7.41
CA GLY A 381 -29.08 10.65 -8.09
C GLY A 381 -27.91 10.15 -8.91
N PHE A 382 -28.19 9.39 -9.97
CA PHE A 382 -27.17 8.62 -10.69
C PHE A 382 -27.08 9.03 -12.15
N LEU A 383 -25.88 8.99 -12.69
CA LEU A 383 -25.57 9.23 -14.09
C LEU A 383 -25.14 7.93 -14.75
N ILE A 384 -25.55 7.68 -16.00
CA ILE A 384 -25.03 6.57 -16.82
C ILE A 384 -24.21 7.11 -17.98
N ALA A 385 -22.96 6.67 -18.09
CA ALA A 385 -22.06 6.97 -19.20
C ALA A 385 -21.34 5.70 -19.70
N ASN A 386 -20.64 5.81 -20.83
CA ASN A 386 -19.76 4.77 -21.36
C ASN A 386 -18.28 5.15 -21.27
N TYR A 387 -17.41 4.15 -21.36
CA TYR A 387 -15.96 4.29 -21.18
C TYR A 387 -15.35 5.38 -22.06
N GLU A 388 -15.66 5.37 -23.36
CA GLU A 388 -15.10 6.31 -24.33
C GLU A 388 -15.54 7.75 -24.04
N GLN A 389 -16.76 7.92 -23.53
CA GLN A 389 -17.30 9.22 -23.18
C GLN A 389 -16.63 9.77 -21.92
N VAL A 390 -16.50 8.96 -20.87
CA VAL A 390 -15.83 9.38 -19.63
C VAL A 390 -14.41 9.86 -19.93
N LEU A 391 -13.65 9.14 -20.76
CA LEU A 391 -12.30 9.55 -21.14
C LEU A 391 -12.26 10.88 -21.90
N ARG A 392 -13.27 11.18 -22.72
CA ARG A 392 -13.36 12.43 -23.49
C ARG A 392 -13.85 13.62 -22.67
N ASP A 393 -14.64 13.35 -21.63
CA ASP A 393 -15.29 14.37 -20.81
C ASP A 393 -14.46 14.75 -19.57
N LEU A 394 -13.40 14.00 -19.25
CA LEU A 394 -12.43 14.38 -18.23
C LEU A 394 -11.62 15.62 -18.68
N PRO A 395 -11.38 16.59 -17.79
CA PRO A 395 -10.42 17.66 -18.06
C PRO A 395 -9.03 17.01 -18.16
N LEU A 396 -8.44 17.08 -19.36
CA LEU A 396 -7.05 16.65 -19.62
C LEU A 396 -6.04 17.60 -18.98
#